data_AF-A0A3N9UVL6-F1
#
_entry.id   AF-A0A3N9UVL6-F1
#
_cell.length_a   1.000
_cell.length_b   1.000
_cell.length_c   1.000
_cell.angle_alpha   90.00
_cell.angle_beta   90.00
_cell.angle_gamma   90.00
#
_symmetry.space_group_name_H-M   'P 1'
#
loop_
_entity.id
_entity.type
_entity.pdbx_description
1 polymer ?
#
loop_
_entity_poly.entity_id
_entity_poly.type
_entity_poly.pdbx_seq_one_letter_code
_entity_poly.pdbx_strand_id
1 'polypeptide(L)'
;MLLATMIVTLAEGECPQYGSLDNSCANNLPSLASPLAGGSLSQRVITGSFFGDSWPRTYCNNLPKKHVGIDLRANFNEPVYAAYDGTVTRVRPSSSWCTNWGSTIIIDHSGLFTTIYEHVDPEQQITAGSEVKKSDIIGRIAEIAKIPDRTKASDCDTVNHLHFGIRCGGDSDICLRGALPDKNGDSDYDPNTDKFTGCKCDPLFPGGFINPLDSRIIYEEPAAVGAADSEANAGSDTDSILPTVQNFQVAPQSVTTDESITIDYTVSDTGGSGLNRVELWRKDEQSDWQEIKRDALSGGDGPATGSFTDASSNAGKYWYGIHVADNAGNWNDERNSNSNNQPGGYIPVEVEIKRILPPEQKLIDNYTEITIPSRTSLKLEEGYELAIKSVDMISNKAYVELSKDGQLVDSKVVSVSKDGTTANDTYYYKKDIGNRKKVTIIAVHFRDFFQKDGHNSVTIDRVMQISDE
;
A
#
# COMPACT_ATOMS: atom_id res chain seq x y z
N MET A 1 12.34 -39.25 -50.26
CA MET A 1 12.14 -39.20 -48.80
C MET A 1 11.16 -38.08 -48.52
N LEU A 2 9.88 -38.41 -48.33
CA LEU A 2 8.86 -37.47 -47.84
C LEU A 2 9.05 -37.34 -46.32
N LEU A 3 9.19 -36.12 -45.81
CA LEU A 3 8.97 -35.87 -44.38
C LEU A 3 7.45 -35.91 -44.15
N ALA A 4 7.00 -36.88 -43.36
CA ALA A 4 5.60 -37.01 -42.95
C ALA A 4 5.25 -35.91 -41.94
N THR A 5 4.33 -35.02 -42.33
CA THR A 5 3.64 -34.12 -41.41
C THR A 5 2.71 -34.96 -40.54
N MET A 6 3.04 -35.11 -39.26
CA MET A 6 2.20 -35.79 -38.29
C MET A 6 1.08 -34.84 -37.88
N ILE A 7 -0.08 -34.92 -38.54
CA ILE A 7 -1.30 -34.27 -38.08
C ILE A 7 -1.91 -35.20 -37.02
N VAL A 8 -1.76 -34.84 -35.75
CA VAL A 8 -2.50 -35.49 -34.66
C VAL A 8 -3.89 -34.88 -34.64
N THR A 9 -4.88 -35.62 -35.15
CA THR A 9 -6.30 -35.36 -34.87
C THR A 9 -6.57 -35.74 -33.42
N LEU A 10 -6.76 -34.75 -32.55
CA LEU A 10 -7.23 -34.98 -31.18
C LEU A 10 -8.74 -35.22 -31.17
N ALA A 11 -9.17 -36.26 -30.46
CA ALA A 11 -10.56 -36.54 -30.19
C ALA A 11 -11.15 -35.48 -29.25
N GLU A 12 -12.43 -35.13 -29.43
CA GLU A 12 -13.14 -34.22 -28.53
C GLU A 12 -13.14 -34.79 -27.10
N GLY A 13 -12.47 -34.11 -26.18
CA GLY A 13 -12.53 -34.39 -24.74
C GLY A 13 -11.22 -34.81 -24.06
N GLU A 14 -10.10 -34.99 -24.77
CA GLU A 14 -8.80 -35.22 -24.14
C GLU A 14 -7.99 -33.93 -24.05
N CYS A 15 -7.68 -33.50 -22.82
CA CYS A 15 -6.85 -32.34 -22.56
C CYS A 15 -5.41 -32.61 -23.05
N PRO A 16 -4.81 -31.73 -23.87
CA PRO A 16 -3.40 -31.85 -24.23
C PRO A 16 -2.58 -31.91 -22.95
N GLN A 17 -1.77 -32.97 -22.79
CA GLN A 17 -0.71 -32.98 -21.79
C GLN A 17 0.29 -31.88 -22.16
N TYR A 18 0.05 -30.65 -21.68
CA TYR A 18 1.07 -29.62 -21.71
C TYR A 18 2.24 -30.18 -20.88
N GLY A 19 3.32 -30.56 -21.57
CA GLY A 19 4.46 -31.25 -20.97
C GLY A 19 5.08 -30.49 -19.80
N SER A 20 6.12 -31.03 -19.17
CA SER A 20 6.94 -30.23 -18.26
C SER A 20 7.56 -29.08 -19.06
N LEU A 21 7.00 -27.88 -18.94
CA LEU A 21 7.32 -26.77 -19.84
C LEU A 21 8.50 -25.97 -19.32
N ASP A 22 9.44 -25.77 -20.24
CA ASP A 22 10.77 -25.24 -20.08
C ASP A 22 10.75 -23.74 -19.75
N ASN A 23 11.05 -23.39 -18.50
CA ASN A 23 11.27 -22.00 -18.07
C ASN A 23 12.69 -21.50 -18.40
N SER A 24 13.43 -22.17 -19.31
CA SER A 24 14.80 -21.80 -19.69
C SER A 24 14.91 -20.37 -20.20
N CYS A 25 13.84 -19.77 -20.74
CA CYS A 25 13.87 -18.39 -21.20
C CYS A 25 14.20 -17.40 -20.08
N ALA A 26 13.83 -17.70 -18.82
CA ALA A 26 14.14 -16.85 -17.67
C ALA A 26 15.64 -16.62 -17.46
N ASN A 27 16.50 -17.54 -17.92
CA ASN A 27 17.96 -17.39 -17.84
C ASN A 27 18.52 -16.43 -18.91
N ASN A 28 17.75 -16.13 -19.95
CA ASN A 28 18.19 -15.40 -21.14
C ASN A 28 17.28 -14.21 -21.46
N LEU A 29 16.46 -13.76 -20.49
CA LEU A 29 15.67 -12.56 -20.69
C LEU A 29 16.59 -11.34 -20.82
N PRO A 30 16.28 -10.41 -21.74
CA PRO A 30 16.97 -9.14 -21.78
C PRO A 30 16.65 -8.32 -20.52
N SER A 31 17.41 -7.24 -20.29
CA SER A 31 17.01 -6.24 -19.30
C SER A 31 15.68 -5.63 -19.70
N LEU A 32 14.71 -5.71 -18.79
CA LEU A 32 13.35 -5.20 -18.98
C LEU A 32 13.22 -3.79 -18.42
N ALA A 33 12.24 -3.03 -18.88
CA ALA A 33 11.81 -1.82 -18.21
C ALA A 33 10.81 -2.23 -17.13
N SER A 34 10.84 -1.56 -15.98
CA SER A 34 9.78 -1.71 -15.00
C SER A 34 8.45 -1.31 -15.66
N PRO A 35 7.38 -2.09 -15.51
CA PRO A 35 6.08 -1.72 -16.07
C PRO A 35 5.44 -0.50 -15.39
N LEU A 36 5.98 -0.07 -14.24
CA LEU A 36 5.62 1.15 -13.50
C LEU A 36 6.89 1.92 -13.12
N ALA A 37 6.84 3.25 -13.17
CA ALA A 37 7.96 4.10 -12.76
C ALA A 37 8.04 4.28 -11.24
N GLY A 38 9.25 4.50 -10.71
CA GLY A 38 9.44 4.94 -9.34
C GLY A 38 9.45 3.80 -8.33
N GLY A 39 10.51 2.99 -8.36
CA GLY A 39 10.82 2.01 -7.32
C GLY A 39 10.80 0.57 -7.82
N SER A 40 11.34 -0.35 -7.00
CA SER A 40 11.44 -1.75 -7.41
C SER A 40 10.07 -2.43 -7.41
N LEU A 41 9.87 -3.37 -8.34
CA LEU A 41 8.66 -4.19 -8.38
C LEU A 41 8.33 -4.83 -7.02
N SER A 42 9.36 -5.34 -6.32
CA SER A 42 9.23 -5.97 -5.00
C SER A 42 8.64 -5.06 -3.92
N GLN A 43 8.82 -3.75 -4.00
CA GLN A 43 8.25 -2.79 -3.04
C GLN A 43 6.77 -2.50 -3.32
N ARG A 44 6.32 -2.76 -4.55
CA ARG A 44 4.96 -2.47 -5.01
C ARG A 44 4.03 -3.68 -4.91
N VAL A 45 4.55 -4.91 -4.76
CA VAL A 45 3.72 -6.13 -4.75
C VAL A 45 2.70 -6.10 -3.62
N ILE A 46 1.45 -6.45 -3.94
CA ILE A 46 0.35 -6.57 -3.00
C ILE A 46 0.45 -7.92 -2.28
N THR A 47 0.37 -7.90 -0.95
CA THR A 47 0.40 -9.11 -0.12
C THR A 47 -0.73 -10.07 -0.50
N GLY A 48 -0.39 -11.33 -0.81
CA GLY A 48 -1.36 -12.37 -1.20
C GLY A 48 -1.67 -12.43 -2.70
N SER A 49 -0.99 -11.60 -3.49
CA SER A 49 -1.02 -11.59 -4.96
C SER A 49 0.36 -11.88 -5.57
N PHE A 50 1.17 -12.71 -4.90
CA PHE A 50 2.44 -13.15 -5.45
C PHE A 50 2.22 -14.18 -6.56
N PHE A 51 3.21 -14.33 -7.44
CA PHE A 51 3.22 -15.39 -8.44
C PHE A 51 3.04 -16.77 -7.78
N GLY A 52 2.05 -17.54 -8.22
CA GLY A 52 1.71 -18.85 -7.65
C GLY A 52 0.79 -18.82 -6.43
N ASP A 53 0.45 -17.64 -5.90
CA ASP A 53 -0.56 -17.52 -4.85
C ASP A 53 -1.92 -17.99 -5.35
N SER A 54 -2.71 -18.54 -4.43
CA SER A 54 -4.07 -18.97 -4.74
C SER A 54 -4.94 -17.75 -4.98
N TRP A 55 -5.64 -17.72 -6.11
CA TRP A 55 -6.68 -16.75 -6.39
C TRP A 55 -8.04 -17.36 -6.01
N PRO A 56 -8.57 -17.12 -4.79
CA PRO A 56 -9.73 -17.84 -4.29
C PRO A 56 -11.04 -17.44 -4.98
N ARG A 57 -11.01 -16.48 -5.90
CA ARG A 57 -12.19 -16.08 -6.66
C ARG A 57 -12.46 -17.06 -7.81
N THR A 58 -11.42 -17.67 -8.38
CA THR A 58 -11.56 -18.55 -9.55
C THR A 58 -11.11 -19.96 -9.25
N TYR A 59 -11.88 -20.96 -9.70
CA TYR A 59 -11.64 -22.38 -9.40
C TYR A 59 -11.61 -23.22 -10.68
N CYS A 60 -10.81 -24.27 -10.66
CA CYS A 60 -10.98 -25.41 -11.57
C CYS A 60 -10.90 -26.71 -10.76
N ASN A 61 -11.86 -27.61 -10.99
CA ASN A 61 -12.01 -28.87 -10.24
C ASN A 61 -11.96 -28.67 -8.71
N ASN A 62 -12.68 -27.65 -8.21
CA ASN A 62 -12.73 -27.25 -6.80
C ASN A 62 -11.39 -26.78 -6.18
N LEU A 63 -10.35 -26.59 -6.98
CA LEU A 63 -9.08 -26.00 -6.55
C LEU A 63 -8.98 -24.58 -7.08
N PRO A 64 -8.52 -23.61 -6.27
CA PRO A 64 -8.37 -22.24 -6.73
C PRO A 64 -7.31 -22.19 -7.84
N LYS A 65 -7.54 -21.34 -8.85
CA LYS A 65 -6.50 -20.99 -9.83
C LYS A 65 -5.37 -20.26 -9.11
N LYS A 66 -4.23 -20.13 -9.81
CA LYS A 66 -3.05 -19.46 -9.29
C LYS A 66 -2.77 -18.16 -10.04
N HIS A 67 -2.20 -17.17 -9.35
CA HIS A 67 -1.68 -15.95 -9.98
C HIS A 67 -0.55 -16.30 -10.93
N VAL A 68 -0.72 -15.98 -12.22
CA VAL A 68 0.26 -16.23 -13.29
C VAL A 68 1.21 -15.04 -13.50
N GLY A 69 1.06 -14.01 -12.68
CA GLY A 69 1.85 -12.79 -12.63
C GLY A 69 1.93 -12.28 -11.19
N ILE A 70 2.17 -10.98 -11.02
CA ILE A 70 2.13 -10.29 -9.73
C ILE A 70 1.20 -9.08 -9.81
N ASP A 71 0.55 -8.75 -8.70
CA ASP A 71 -0.23 -7.52 -8.58
C ASP A 71 0.62 -6.44 -7.92
N LEU A 72 0.82 -5.33 -8.63
CA LEU A 72 1.62 -4.19 -8.21
C LEU A 72 0.69 -3.05 -7.80
N ARG A 73 0.86 -2.54 -6.58
CA ARG A 73 0.19 -1.34 -6.10
C ARG A 73 0.50 -0.18 -7.05
N ALA A 74 -0.55 0.38 -7.61
CA ALA A 74 -0.48 1.46 -8.57
C ALA A 74 -1.69 2.38 -8.38
N ASN A 75 -1.48 3.69 -8.54
CA ASN A 75 -2.56 4.64 -8.44
C ASN A 75 -3.38 4.65 -9.73
N PHE A 76 -4.66 5.00 -9.63
CA PHE A 76 -5.45 5.30 -10.83
C PHE A 76 -4.70 6.31 -11.71
N ASN A 77 -4.73 6.10 -13.03
CA ASN A 77 -4.10 6.94 -14.03
C ASN A 77 -2.55 6.95 -14.03
N GLU A 78 -1.90 6.14 -13.19
CA GLU A 78 -0.44 5.92 -13.22
C GLU A 78 -0.04 5.31 -14.58
N PRO A 79 1.01 5.82 -15.25
CA PRO A 79 1.44 5.28 -16.55
C PRO A 79 1.95 3.84 -16.45
N VAL A 80 1.59 3.03 -17.45
CA VAL A 80 2.05 1.66 -17.63
C VAL A 80 2.98 1.60 -18.85
N TYR A 81 4.16 1.02 -18.66
CA TYR A 81 5.23 1.00 -19.66
C TYR A 81 5.43 -0.38 -20.28
N ALA A 82 5.69 -0.42 -21.59
CA ALA A 82 6.15 -1.63 -22.26
C ALA A 82 7.50 -2.06 -21.66
N ALA A 83 7.56 -3.30 -21.18
CA ALA A 83 8.74 -3.83 -20.50
C ALA A 83 9.88 -4.12 -21.51
N TYR A 84 9.55 -4.30 -22.78
CA TYR A 84 10.53 -4.51 -23.84
C TYR A 84 9.95 -4.19 -25.22
N ASP A 85 10.82 -4.05 -26.22
CA ASP A 85 10.44 -3.93 -27.63
C ASP A 85 9.57 -5.12 -28.05
N GLY A 86 8.49 -4.87 -28.77
CA GLY A 86 7.64 -5.94 -29.28
C GLY A 86 6.40 -5.46 -30.00
N THR A 87 5.56 -6.41 -30.37
CA THR A 87 4.28 -6.17 -31.04
C THR A 87 3.14 -6.43 -30.07
N VAL A 88 2.25 -5.45 -29.90
CA VAL A 88 1.00 -5.63 -29.15
C VAL A 88 0.13 -6.63 -29.92
N THR A 89 -0.09 -7.83 -29.39
CA THR A 89 -0.88 -8.86 -30.08
C THR A 89 -2.34 -8.84 -29.68
N ARG A 90 -2.64 -8.37 -28.46
CA ARG A 90 -4.02 -8.33 -27.94
C ARG A 90 -4.23 -7.09 -27.07
N VAL A 91 -5.37 -6.44 -27.27
CA VAL A 91 -5.96 -5.46 -26.35
C VAL A 91 -7.40 -5.90 -26.11
N ARG A 92 -7.69 -6.39 -24.90
CA ARG A 92 -8.99 -7.01 -24.56
C ARG A 92 -9.65 -6.22 -23.43
N PRO A 93 -10.70 -5.43 -23.71
CA PRO A 93 -11.43 -4.76 -22.67
C PRO A 93 -12.17 -5.79 -21.80
N SER A 94 -12.25 -5.52 -20.51
CA SER A 94 -12.87 -6.41 -19.53
C SER A 94 -13.69 -5.61 -18.53
N SER A 95 -14.87 -6.12 -18.22
CA SER A 95 -15.76 -5.50 -17.25
C SER A 95 -16.58 -6.55 -16.52
N SER A 96 -16.90 -6.28 -15.26
CA SER A 96 -17.86 -7.08 -14.51
C SER A 96 -19.08 -6.25 -14.12
N TRP A 97 -20.04 -6.88 -13.45
CA TRP A 97 -21.28 -6.24 -13.04
C TRP A 97 -21.06 -5.27 -11.88
N CYS A 98 -19.89 -5.30 -11.21
CA CYS A 98 -19.59 -4.43 -10.08
C CYS A 98 -18.24 -3.69 -10.13
N THR A 99 -17.41 -3.91 -11.16
CA THR A 99 -16.13 -3.21 -11.36
C THR A 99 -15.81 -2.99 -12.83
N ASN A 100 -15.12 -1.88 -13.11
CA ASN A 100 -14.45 -1.66 -14.39
C ASN A 100 -13.06 -2.30 -14.30
N TRP A 101 -12.87 -3.47 -14.89
CA TRP A 101 -11.60 -4.19 -14.78
C TRP A 101 -10.50 -3.66 -15.72
N GLY A 102 -10.78 -2.63 -16.51
CA GLY A 102 -9.86 -2.09 -17.52
C GLY A 102 -9.70 -3.05 -18.70
N SER A 103 -8.54 -3.03 -19.35
CA SER A 103 -8.18 -3.94 -20.43
C SER A 103 -6.95 -4.78 -20.09
N THR A 104 -6.85 -5.94 -20.74
CA THR A 104 -5.63 -6.73 -20.84
C THR A 104 -4.87 -6.33 -22.10
N ILE A 105 -3.60 -5.96 -21.97
CA ILE A 105 -2.66 -5.76 -23.09
C ILE A 105 -1.65 -6.90 -23.06
N ILE A 106 -1.40 -7.51 -24.22
CA ILE A 106 -0.40 -8.57 -24.39
C ILE A 106 0.59 -8.14 -25.46
N ILE A 107 1.89 -8.19 -25.14
CA ILE A 107 2.98 -7.84 -26.04
C ILE A 107 3.83 -9.07 -26.30
N ASP A 108 3.96 -9.44 -27.57
CA ASP A 108 4.87 -10.50 -28.03
C ASP A 108 6.25 -9.90 -28.35
N HIS A 109 7.30 -10.48 -27.76
CA HIS A 109 8.67 -10.04 -27.95
C HIS A 109 9.39 -10.99 -28.92
N SER A 110 8.97 -10.95 -30.19
CA SER A 110 9.54 -11.74 -31.29
C SER A 110 9.42 -13.26 -31.12
N GLY A 111 8.36 -13.73 -30.46
CA GLY A 111 8.10 -15.14 -30.19
C GLY A 111 8.96 -15.75 -29.07
N LEU A 112 9.86 -14.98 -28.47
CA LEU A 112 10.78 -15.46 -27.42
C LEU A 112 10.11 -15.48 -26.04
N PHE A 113 9.38 -14.42 -25.72
CA PHE A 113 8.59 -14.29 -24.51
C PHE A 113 7.44 -13.30 -24.73
N THR A 114 6.50 -13.27 -23.80
CA THR A 114 5.34 -12.39 -23.81
C THR A 114 5.22 -11.68 -22.47
N THR A 115 4.83 -10.41 -22.50
CA THR A 115 4.45 -9.64 -21.31
C THR A 115 2.95 -9.35 -21.31
N ILE A 116 2.34 -9.39 -20.13
CA ILE A 116 0.89 -9.30 -19.93
C ILE A 116 0.63 -8.19 -18.92
N TYR A 117 -0.29 -7.29 -19.25
CA TYR A 117 -0.66 -6.13 -18.45
C TYR A 117 -2.16 -6.09 -18.29
N GLU A 118 -2.67 -6.09 -17.07
CA GLU A 118 -4.10 -6.10 -16.78
C GLU A 118 -4.47 -4.96 -15.83
N HIS A 119 -5.74 -4.55 -15.87
CA HIS A 119 -6.24 -3.33 -15.22
C HIS A 119 -5.68 -2.04 -15.82
N VAL A 120 -5.54 -2.02 -17.14
CA VAL A 120 -4.98 -0.90 -17.89
C VAL A 120 -6.03 -0.30 -18.84
N ASP A 121 -6.21 1.01 -18.80
CA ASP A 121 -6.84 1.79 -19.86
C ASP A 121 -5.77 2.07 -20.93
N PRO A 122 -5.83 1.43 -22.12
CA PRO A 122 -4.81 1.58 -23.14
C PRO A 122 -4.79 3.00 -23.71
N GLU A 123 -3.59 3.49 -24.06
CA GLU A 123 -3.46 4.74 -24.81
C GLU A 123 -4.10 4.59 -26.20
N GLN A 124 -4.64 5.68 -26.77
CA GLN A 124 -5.49 5.60 -27.98
C GLN A 124 -4.81 4.95 -29.19
N GLN A 125 -3.49 5.09 -29.30
CA GLN A 125 -2.65 4.53 -30.37
C GLN A 125 -2.27 3.06 -30.17
N ILE A 126 -2.58 2.48 -29.01
CA ILE A 126 -2.18 1.13 -28.63
C ILE A 126 -3.31 0.16 -28.97
N THR A 127 -3.13 -0.58 -30.06
CA THR A 127 -4.09 -1.57 -30.57
C THR A 127 -3.36 -2.85 -30.99
N ALA A 128 -4.10 -3.94 -31.22
CA ALA A 128 -3.48 -5.17 -31.74
C ALA A 128 -2.82 -4.89 -33.10
N GLY A 129 -1.53 -5.21 -33.22
CA GLY A 129 -0.65 -4.90 -34.33
C GLY A 129 0.26 -3.69 -34.12
N SER A 130 0.07 -2.89 -33.07
CA SER A 130 0.97 -1.77 -32.76
C SER A 130 2.36 -2.29 -32.37
N GLU A 131 3.40 -1.70 -32.95
CA GLU A 131 4.79 -1.88 -32.50
C GLU A 131 5.07 -0.92 -31.35
N VAL A 132 5.73 -1.42 -30.30
CA VAL A 132 6.13 -0.62 -29.12
C VAL A 132 7.60 -0.84 -28.80
N LYS A 133 8.22 0.18 -28.24
CA LYS A 133 9.58 0.16 -27.72
C LYS A 133 9.59 -0.01 -26.22
N LYS A 134 10.69 -0.58 -25.71
CA LYS A 134 10.98 -0.64 -24.27
C LYS A 134 10.80 0.76 -23.67
N SER A 135 10.01 0.87 -22.61
CA SER A 135 9.63 2.11 -21.92
C SER A 135 8.62 3.01 -22.64
N ASP A 136 8.00 2.57 -23.74
CA ASP A 136 6.85 3.29 -24.29
C ASP A 136 5.67 3.20 -23.32
N ILE A 137 4.91 4.28 -23.18
CA ILE A 137 3.63 4.25 -22.44
C ILE A 137 2.61 3.51 -23.29
N ILE A 138 2.10 2.40 -22.77
CA ILE A 138 1.10 1.55 -23.43
C ILE A 138 -0.32 1.79 -22.90
N GLY A 139 -0.44 2.47 -21.78
CA GLY A 139 -1.71 2.73 -21.12
C GLY A 139 -1.51 3.32 -19.73
N ARG A 140 -2.62 3.40 -18.99
CA ARG A 140 -2.66 3.92 -17.63
C ARG A 140 -3.51 3.02 -16.75
N ILE A 141 -3.26 2.99 -15.45
CA ILE A 141 -4.05 2.16 -14.53
C ILE A 141 -5.51 2.58 -14.56
N ALA A 142 -6.38 1.61 -14.81
CA ALA A 142 -7.82 1.80 -14.85
C ALA A 142 -8.41 2.08 -13.46
N GLU A 143 -9.56 2.75 -13.43
CA GLU A 143 -10.31 2.97 -12.19
C GLU A 143 -11.13 1.72 -11.85
N ILE A 144 -10.59 0.85 -10.99
CA ILE A 144 -11.20 -0.44 -10.65
C ILE A 144 -12.43 -0.27 -9.73
N ALA A 145 -12.36 0.69 -8.80
CA ALA A 145 -13.27 0.85 -7.66
C ALA A 145 -14.68 1.42 -7.97
N LYS A 146 -15.23 1.19 -9.16
CA LYS A 146 -16.57 1.68 -9.54
C LYS A 146 -17.69 0.77 -9.02
N ILE A 147 -17.89 0.71 -7.70
CA ILE A 147 -18.91 -0.13 -7.05
C ILE A 147 -20.31 0.50 -7.20
N PRO A 148 -21.24 -0.08 -7.99
CA PRO A 148 -22.59 0.46 -8.16
C PRO A 148 -23.48 0.18 -6.94
N ASP A 149 -23.24 -0.94 -6.25
CA ASP A 149 -23.95 -1.37 -5.05
C ASP A 149 -22.97 -1.71 -3.92
N ARG A 150 -22.85 -0.80 -2.95
CA ARG A 150 -21.92 -0.93 -1.81
C ARG A 150 -22.22 -2.13 -0.91
N THR A 151 -23.41 -2.74 -1.01
CA THR A 151 -23.76 -3.93 -0.22
C THR A 151 -23.07 -5.20 -0.70
N LYS A 152 -22.49 -5.19 -1.90
CA LYS A 152 -21.74 -6.31 -2.50
C LYS A 152 -20.25 -5.97 -2.72
N ALA A 153 -19.74 -4.95 -2.03
CA ALA A 153 -18.35 -4.49 -2.17
C ALA A 153 -17.31 -5.57 -1.84
N SER A 154 -17.64 -6.56 -1.00
CA SER A 154 -16.78 -7.71 -0.69
C SER A 154 -16.46 -8.57 -1.91
N ASP A 155 -17.35 -8.55 -2.91
CA ASP A 155 -17.28 -9.39 -4.10
C ASP A 155 -16.56 -8.67 -5.24
N CYS A 156 -16.20 -7.40 -5.04
CA CYS A 156 -15.57 -6.53 -6.03
C CYS A 156 -14.10 -6.36 -5.69
N ASP A 157 -13.27 -6.13 -6.70
CA ASP A 157 -11.94 -5.59 -6.47
C ASP A 157 -12.06 -4.08 -6.22
N THR A 158 -11.38 -3.60 -5.18
CA THR A 158 -11.56 -2.23 -4.69
C THR A 158 -10.25 -1.46 -4.67
N VAL A 159 -9.15 -2.08 -5.10
CA VAL A 159 -7.81 -1.48 -5.04
C VAL A 159 -7.26 -1.37 -6.45
N ASN A 160 -6.99 -0.14 -6.89
CA ASN A 160 -6.28 0.07 -8.14
C ASN A 160 -4.89 -0.57 -8.06
N HIS A 161 -4.54 -1.34 -9.08
CA HIS A 161 -3.28 -2.06 -9.17
C HIS A 161 -3.01 -2.43 -10.63
N LEU A 162 -1.77 -2.81 -10.94
CA LEU A 162 -1.40 -3.44 -12.20
C LEU A 162 -1.19 -4.92 -11.96
N HIS A 163 -1.85 -5.80 -12.72
CA HIS A 163 -1.41 -7.19 -12.79
C HIS A 163 -0.41 -7.33 -13.94
N PHE A 164 0.82 -7.76 -13.62
CA PHE A 164 1.94 -7.89 -14.56
C PHE A 164 2.42 -9.34 -14.63
N GLY A 165 2.41 -9.92 -15.82
CA GLY A 165 2.83 -11.30 -16.08
C GLY A 165 3.94 -11.38 -17.13
N ILE A 166 4.78 -12.41 -17.00
CA ILE A 166 5.79 -12.76 -18.01
C ILE A 166 5.66 -14.25 -18.33
N ARG A 167 5.70 -14.58 -19.63
CA ARG A 167 5.62 -15.96 -20.10
C ARG A 167 6.69 -16.24 -21.16
N CYS A 168 7.34 -17.40 -21.05
CA CYS A 168 8.23 -17.94 -22.08
C CYS A 168 7.45 -18.39 -23.32
N GLY A 169 7.98 -18.04 -24.49
CA GLY A 169 7.37 -18.28 -25.80
C GLY A 169 6.41 -17.17 -26.22
N GLY A 170 6.12 -17.12 -27.52
CA GLY A 170 5.25 -16.12 -28.10
C GLY A 170 3.76 -16.25 -27.75
N ASP A 171 2.98 -15.27 -28.20
CA ASP A 171 1.54 -15.18 -27.92
C ASP A 171 0.81 -16.47 -28.31
N SER A 172 -0.05 -16.92 -27.41
CA SER A 172 -0.92 -18.08 -27.58
C SER A 172 -2.08 -17.95 -26.60
N ASP A 173 -3.11 -18.79 -26.74
CA ASP A 173 -4.24 -18.78 -25.80
C ASP A 173 -3.84 -19.13 -24.35
N ILE A 174 -2.61 -19.63 -24.13
CA ILE A 174 -2.03 -19.81 -22.80
C ILE A 174 -1.83 -18.46 -22.09
N CYS A 175 -1.51 -17.39 -22.82
CA CYS A 175 -1.33 -16.04 -22.26
C CYS A 175 -2.61 -15.50 -21.62
N LEU A 176 -3.77 -16.02 -22.02
CA LEU A 176 -5.07 -15.62 -21.47
C LEU A 176 -5.46 -16.40 -20.21
N ARG A 177 -4.62 -17.34 -19.71
CA ARG A 177 -4.96 -18.21 -18.58
C ARG A 177 -4.88 -17.55 -17.20
N GLY A 178 -4.61 -16.24 -17.16
CA GLY A 178 -4.81 -15.34 -16.03
C GLY A 178 -5.67 -14.12 -16.38
N ALA A 179 -6.10 -13.99 -17.64
CA ALA A 179 -6.76 -12.81 -18.15
C ALA A 179 -8.19 -12.65 -17.66
N LEU A 180 -8.62 -11.39 -17.70
CA LEU A 180 -9.92 -10.94 -17.27
C LEU A 180 -11.07 -11.44 -18.19
N PRO A 181 -12.31 -11.57 -17.67
CA PRO A 181 -13.50 -11.91 -18.46
C PRO A 181 -13.77 -10.91 -19.60
N ASP A 182 -14.07 -11.44 -20.79
CA ASP A 182 -14.47 -10.62 -21.95
C ASP A 182 -15.89 -10.01 -21.82
N LYS A 183 -16.80 -10.65 -21.08
CA LYS A 183 -18.11 -10.08 -20.71
C LYS A 183 -18.62 -10.65 -19.39
N ASN A 184 -19.57 -9.94 -18.78
CA ASN A 184 -20.31 -10.43 -17.61
C ASN A 184 -20.94 -11.80 -17.91
N GLY A 185 -20.51 -12.82 -17.14
CA GLY A 185 -20.97 -14.20 -17.33
C GLY A 185 -20.29 -14.99 -18.47
N ASP A 186 -19.28 -14.43 -19.15
CA ASP A 186 -18.40 -15.19 -20.08
C ASP A 186 -17.08 -15.63 -19.49
N SER A 187 -16.65 -15.02 -18.39
CA SER A 187 -15.81 -15.80 -17.51
C SER A 187 -16.68 -16.87 -16.91
N ASP A 188 -16.03 -17.93 -16.49
CA ASP A 188 -16.65 -19.18 -16.07
C ASP A 188 -17.50 -19.06 -14.77
N TYR A 189 -17.88 -17.85 -14.37
CA TYR A 189 -18.80 -17.51 -13.30
C TYR A 189 -20.10 -18.33 -13.38
N ASP A 190 -20.25 -19.27 -12.45
CA ASP A 190 -21.46 -20.02 -12.19
C ASP A 190 -22.32 -19.27 -11.16
N PRO A 191 -23.45 -18.68 -11.59
CA PRO A 191 -24.31 -17.90 -10.71
C PRO A 191 -25.04 -18.76 -9.65
N ASN A 192 -25.01 -20.09 -9.76
CA ASN A 192 -25.61 -20.99 -8.76
C ASN A 192 -24.66 -21.29 -7.60
N THR A 193 -23.34 -21.13 -7.81
CA THR A 193 -22.32 -21.35 -6.79
C THR A 193 -21.54 -20.10 -6.41
N ASP A 194 -21.80 -18.98 -7.10
CA ASP A 194 -21.11 -17.69 -6.95
C ASP A 194 -19.59 -17.80 -7.12
N LYS A 195 -19.17 -18.64 -8.07
CA LYS A 195 -17.77 -19.01 -8.29
C LYS A 195 -17.44 -19.04 -9.77
N PHE A 196 -16.22 -18.69 -10.13
CA PHE A 196 -15.74 -18.88 -11.50
C PHE A 196 -15.24 -20.34 -11.66
N THR A 197 -15.75 -21.08 -12.65
CA THR A 197 -15.69 -22.55 -12.82
C THR A 197 -14.71 -23.01 -13.92
N GLY A 198 -13.76 -22.15 -14.30
CA GLY A 198 -13.06 -22.16 -15.58
C GLY A 198 -12.13 -23.30 -15.94
N CYS A 199 -12.70 -24.46 -16.20
CA CYS A 199 -11.99 -25.61 -16.69
C CYS A 199 -12.12 -25.75 -18.21
N LYS A 200 -11.28 -25.03 -18.96
CA LYS A 200 -10.82 -25.52 -20.27
C LYS A 200 -9.50 -26.25 -20.06
N CYS A 201 -9.51 -27.54 -19.75
CA CYS A 201 -8.31 -28.42 -19.82
C CYS A 201 -6.99 -27.86 -19.26
N ASP A 202 -7.05 -26.96 -18.29
CA ASP A 202 -5.90 -26.18 -17.87
C ASP A 202 -5.31 -26.74 -16.59
N PRO A 203 -3.98 -26.93 -16.53
CA PRO A 203 -3.32 -27.17 -15.25
C PRO A 203 -3.59 -25.99 -14.32
N LEU A 204 -3.68 -26.24 -13.00
CA LEU A 204 -3.90 -25.22 -11.96
C LEU A 204 -2.90 -24.05 -12.03
N PHE A 205 -1.74 -24.30 -12.67
CA PHE A 205 -0.74 -23.32 -13.04
C PHE A 205 -0.37 -23.52 -14.53
N PRO A 206 -0.68 -22.58 -15.43
CA PRO A 206 -0.33 -22.70 -16.84
C PRO A 206 1.18 -22.66 -17.05
N GLY A 207 1.69 -23.56 -17.90
CA GLY A 207 3.14 -23.67 -18.12
C GLY A 207 3.72 -22.52 -18.94
N GLY A 208 5.00 -22.24 -18.70
CA GLY A 208 5.79 -21.19 -19.35
C GLY A 208 5.71 -19.83 -18.66
N PHE A 209 4.78 -19.60 -17.74
CA PHE A 209 4.79 -18.40 -16.92
C PHE A 209 5.97 -18.42 -15.95
N ILE A 210 6.59 -17.26 -15.75
CA ILE A 210 7.73 -17.09 -14.84
C ILE A 210 7.40 -16.03 -13.79
N ASN A 211 8.00 -16.16 -12.61
CA ASN A 211 7.84 -15.16 -11.56
C ASN A 211 8.49 -13.84 -11.98
N PRO A 212 7.76 -12.73 -12.13
CA PRO A 212 8.35 -11.44 -12.48
C PRO A 212 9.31 -10.91 -11.41
N LEU A 213 9.27 -11.42 -10.17
CA LEU A 213 10.23 -11.10 -9.10
C LEU A 213 11.44 -12.04 -9.05
N ASP A 214 11.62 -12.92 -10.04
CA ASP A 214 12.81 -13.77 -10.10
C ASP A 214 14.07 -12.91 -10.16
N SER A 215 15.03 -13.15 -9.27
CA SER A 215 16.24 -12.35 -9.12
C SER A 215 17.15 -12.36 -10.36
N ARG A 216 16.90 -13.26 -11.31
CA ARG A 216 17.61 -13.30 -12.61
C ARG A 216 17.11 -12.25 -13.59
N ILE A 217 15.90 -11.70 -13.38
CA ILE A 217 15.31 -10.68 -14.23
C ILE A 217 15.81 -9.32 -13.76
N ILE A 218 16.38 -8.56 -14.69
CA ILE A 218 16.88 -7.21 -14.43
C ILE A 218 15.82 -6.22 -14.93
N TYR A 219 15.40 -5.31 -14.05
CA TYR A 219 14.53 -4.20 -14.40
C TYR A 219 15.30 -2.89 -14.32
N GLU A 220 15.12 -2.07 -15.35
CA GLU A 220 15.54 -0.68 -15.41
C GLU A 220 14.34 0.23 -15.16
N GLU A 221 14.57 1.40 -14.57
CA GLU A 221 13.53 2.44 -14.56
C GLU A 221 13.14 2.76 -16.02
N PRO A 222 11.85 2.94 -16.32
CA PRO A 222 11.42 3.28 -17.68
C PRO A 222 12.16 4.54 -18.14
N ALA A 223 12.75 4.48 -19.32
CA ALA A 223 13.35 5.65 -19.92
C ALA A 223 12.29 6.75 -20.07
N ALA A 224 12.60 7.96 -19.61
CA ALA A 224 11.76 9.12 -19.86
C ALA A 224 11.66 9.30 -21.39
N VAL A 225 10.45 9.22 -21.93
CA VAL A 225 10.24 9.44 -23.37
C VAL A 225 10.49 10.93 -23.64
N GLY A 226 11.62 11.22 -24.28
CA GLY A 226 11.80 12.45 -25.02
C GLY A 226 10.86 12.45 -26.21
N ALA A 227 10.11 13.54 -26.40
CA ALA A 227 9.21 13.72 -27.52
C ALA A 227 9.94 13.42 -28.84
N ALA A 228 9.46 12.41 -29.59
CA ALA A 228 9.93 12.16 -30.94
C ALA A 228 9.42 13.27 -31.87
N ASP A 229 10.35 13.79 -32.65
CA ASP A 229 10.22 14.88 -33.60
C ASP A 229 9.01 14.74 -34.54
N SER A 230 8.20 15.80 -34.64
CA SER A 230 7.38 16.07 -35.82
C SER A 230 7.85 17.40 -36.42
N GLU A 231 8.57 17.33 -37.55
CA GLU A 231 8.87 18.52 -38.34
C GLU A 231 7.60 19.15 -38.94
N ALA A 232 7.65 20.48 -39.00
CA ALA A 232 6.79 21.46 -39.68
C ALA A 232 5.45 21.83 -39.01
N ASN A 233 5.43 22.99 -38.32
CA ASN A 233 4.96 24.28 -38.88
C ASN A 233 5.09 25.41 -37.83
N ALA A 234 5.39 26.64 -38.27
CA ALA A 234 5.71 27.79 -37.40
C ALA A 234 4.46 28.45 -36.74
N GLY A 235 4.56 28.85 -35.46
CA GLY A 235 3.64 29.81 -34.83
C GLY A 235 3.60 29.87 -33.28
N SER A 236 4.04 30.99 -32.71
CA SER A 236 4.00 31.51 -31.30
C SER A 236 4.78 30.76 -30.21
N ASP A 237 5.88 31.36 -29.73
CA ASP A 237 6.65 30.96 -28.55
C ASP A 237 5.78 31.01 -27.27
N THR A 238 5.20 29.86 -26.92
CA THR A 238 4.80 29.57 -25.55
C THR A 238 5.95 28.82 -24.91
N ASP A 239 6.63 29.48 -23.97
CA ASP A 239 7.64 28.81 -23.16
C ASP A 239 7.02 27.60 -22.44
N SER A 240 7.65 26.44 -22.61
CA SER A 240 7.23 25.15 -22.07
C SER A 240 8.29 24.54 -21.16
N ILE A 241 9.37 25.29 -20.88
CA ILE A 241 10.43 24.84 -19.99
C ILE A 241 9.90 24.97 -18.56
N LEU A 242 9.94 23.85 -17.83
CA LEU A 242 9.38 23.77 -16.49
C LEU A 242 10.42 24.23 -15.46
N PRO A 243 10.00 24.98 -14.43
CA PRO A 243 10.86 25.21 -13.29
C PRO A 243 11.16 23.89 -12.57
N THR A 244 12.24 23.86 -11.81
CA THR A 244 12.74 22.68 -11.13
C THR A 244 13.10 23.00 -9.68
N VAL A 245 12.86 22.04 -8.81
CA VAL A 245 13.28 22.03 -7.41
C VAL A 245 14.62 21.31 -7.32
N GLN A 246 15.66 22.02 -6.91
CA GLN A 246 17.02 21.49 -6.75
C GLN A 246 17.36 21.14 -5.30
N ASN A 247 16.60 21.64 -4.33
CA ASN A 247 16.72 21.30 -2.92
C ASN A 247 15.36 21.47 -2.23
N PHE A 248 14.99 20.50 -1.40
CA PHE A 248 13.85 20.59 -0.48
C PHE A 248 14.20 19.87 0.82
N GLN A 249 14.24 20.62 1.93
CA GLN A 249 14.59 20.11 3.25
C GLN A 249 13.62 20.64 4.31
N VAL A 250 13.19 19.76 5.19
CA VAL A 250 12.30 20.10 6.31
C VAL A 250 12.96 19.67 7.62
N ALA A 251 13.12 20.61 8.55
CA ALA A 251 13.73 20.35 9.84
C ALA A 251 13.10 21.20 10.96
N PRO A 252 12.95 20.62 12.18
CA PRO A 252 13.11 19.20 12.51
C PRO A 252 11.89 18.36 12.05
N GLN A 253 12.08 17.05 11.83
CA GLN A 253 11.02 16.12 11.39
C GLN A 253 10.14 15.58 12.54
N SER A 254 10.40 16.02 13.78
CA SER A 254 9.52 15.79 14.91
C SER A 254 9.55 17.00 15.83
N VAL A 255 8.37 17.56 16.10
CA VAL A 255 8.15 18.71 16.98
C VAL A 255 6.97 18.44 17.89
N THR A 256 6.77 19.29 18.89
CA THR A 256 5.54 19.33 19.66
C THR A 256 4.55 20.35 19.09
N THR A 257 3.28 20.31 19.50
CA THR A 257 2.26 21.28 19.06
C THR A 257 2.72 22.72 19.32
N ASP A 258 2.46 23.61 18.36
CA ASP A 258 2.84 25.03 18.33
C ASP A 258 4.35 25.33 18.20
N GLU A 259 5.22 24.32 18.20
CA GLU A 259 6.62 24.51 17.79
C GLU A 259 6.72 24.63 16.26
N SER A 260 7.59 25.54 15.81
CA SER A 260 7.78 25.81 14.39
C SER A 260 8.81 24.88 13.75
N ILE A 261 8.52 24.43 12.54
CA ILE A 261 9.49 23.82 11.63
C ILE A 261 9.97 24.84 10.59
N THR A 262 11.12 24.54 10.00
CA THR A 262 11.72 25.29 8.88
C THR A 262 11.72 24.43 7.63
N ILE A 263 11.39 25.03 6.49
CA ILE A 263 11.34 24.40 5.17
C ILE A 263 12.23 25.19 4.22
N ASP A 264 13.42 24.65 3.93
CA ASP A 264 14.41 25.29 3.08
C ASP A 264 14.33 24.73 1.65
N TYR A 265 14.46 25.61 0.66
CA TYR A 265 14.38 25.22 -0.76
C TYR A 265 15.42 25.89 -1.66
N THR A 266 15.65 25.26 -2.81
CA THR A 266 16.40 25.84 -3.93
C THR A 266 15.68 25.47 -5.23
N VAL A 267 15.41 26.46 -6.08
CA VAL A 267 14.63 26.28 -7.31
C VAL A 267 15.28 27.00 -8.49
N SER A 268 15.05 26.53 -9.72
CA SER A 268 15.58 27.13 -10.95
C SER A 268 14.63 26.97 -12.12
N ASP A 269 14.77 27.81 -13.14
CA ASP A 269 14.04 27.73 -14.40
C ASP A 269 15.00 28.04 -15.57
N THR A 270 16.09 27.27 -15.66
CA THR A 270 17.18 27.56 -16.61
C THR A 270 16.72 27.37 -18.05
N GLY A 271 16.78 28.45 -18.82
CA GLY A 271 16.34 28.47 -20.22
C GLY A 271 14.84 28.70 -20.40
N GLY A 272 14.06 28.82 -19.33
CA GLY A 272 12.63 29.13 -19.36
C GLY A 272 12.33 30.63 -19.25
N SER A 273 11.11 30.95 -18.83
CA SER A 273 10.56 32.31 -18.70
C SER A 273 10.93 33.00 -17.39
N GLY A 274 11.64 32.29 -16.52
CA GLY A 274 12.13 32.77 -15.24
C GLY A 274 11.13 32.52 -14.10
N LEU A 275 11.68 32.31 -12.90
CA LEU A 275 10.92 31.93 -11.72
C LEU A 275 9.93 33.02 -11.27
N ASN A 276 8.68 32.64 -11.04
CA ASN A 276 7.61 33.54 -10.61
C ASN A 276 7.35 33.48 -9.10
N ARG A 277 7.27 32.28 -8.52
CA ARG A 277 6.92 32.08 -7.10
C ARG A 277 7.22 30.69 -6.59
N VAL A 278 7.22 30.53 -5.27
CA VAL A 278 7.21 29.24 -4.56
C VAL A 278 6.06 29.22 -3.56
N GLU A 279 5.40 28.07 -3.45
CA GLU A 279 4.25 27.81 -2.59
C GLU A 279 4.59 26.66 -1.64
N LEU A 280 4.33 26.82 -0.34
CA LEU A 280 4.41 25.76 0.66
C LEU A 280 3.08 25.00 0.69
N TRP A 281 3.13 23.69 0.54
CA TRP A 281 1.98 22.81 0.61
C TRP A 281 2.09 21.83 1.78
N ARG A 282 0.96 21.53 2.43
CA ARG A 282 0.88 20.58 3.54
C ARG A 282 -0.38 19.73 3.43
N LYS A 283 -0.26 18.44 3.75
CA LYS A 283 -1.41 17.55 3.99
C LYS A 283 -1.28 16.82 5.32
N ASP A 284 -2.38 16.28 5.81
CA ASP A 284 -2.40 15.40 6.99
C ASP A 284 -3.09 14.08 6.68
N GLU A 285 -3.32 13.25 7.71
CA GLU A 285 -3.95 11.94 7.53
C GLU A 285 -5.45 12.04 7.19
N GLN A 286 -6.08 13.21 7.37
CA GLN A 286 -7.52 13.40 7.19
C GLN A 286 -7.88 14.30 5.99
N SER A 287 -6.92 15.05 5.45
CA SER A 287 -7.09 16.02 4.38
C SER A 287 -5.98 15.90 3.34
N ASP A 288 -6.33 16.18 2.08
CA ASP A 288 -5.37 16.23 0.99
C ASP A 288 -4.63 17.58 0.96
N TRP A 289 -3.60 17.69 0.12
CA TRP A 289 -2.71 18.85 0.00
C TRP A 289 -3.44 20.20 -0.03
N GLN A 290 -3.02 21.10 0.85
CA GLN A 290 -3.47 22.49 0.94
C GLN A 290 -2.28 23.45 0.82
N GLU A 291 -2.45 24.55 0.10
CA GLU A 291 -1.49 25.67 0.10
C GLU A 291 -1.51 26.35 1.48
N ILE A 292 -0.34 26.48 2.10
CA ILE A 292 -0.16 27.10 3.43
C ILE A 292 0.37 28.53 3.31
N LYS A 293 1.42 28.71 2.49
CA LYS A 293 2.10 30.01 2.27
C LYS A 293 2.62 30.10 0.85
N ARG A 294 2.91 31.32 0.40
CA ARG A 294 3.42 31.62 -0.94
C ARG A 294 4.30 32.85 -0.89
N ASP A 295 5.46 32.76 -1.53
CA ASP A 295 6.39 33.88 -1.73
C ASP A 295 6.63 34.13 -3.23
N ALA A 296 6.69 35.40 -3.63
CA ALA A 296 7.01 35.79 -5.01
C ALA A 296 8.53 35.77 -5.24
N LEU A 297 8.94 35.40 -6.46
CA LEU A 297 10.34 35.41 -6.93
C LEU A 297 10.51 36.45 -8.04
N SER A 298 11.75 36.95 -8.21
CA SER A 298 12.05 38.11 -9.04
C SER A 298 12.21 37.84 -10.55
N GLY A 299 11.73 36.71 -11.07
CA GLY A 299 11.60 36.48 -12.52
C GLY A 299 12.86 36.02 -13.26
N GLY A 300 13.91 35.56 -12.57
CA GLY A 300 15.13 35.03 -13.21
C GLY A 300 15.22 33.50 -13.18
N ASP A 301 16.10 32.93 -14.01
CA ASP A 301 16.35 31.49 -14.17
C ASP A 301 16.86 30.75 -12.90
N GLY A 302 17.19 31.48 -11.83
CA GLY A 302 17.77 30.90 -10.62
C GLY A 302 19.24 30.46 -10.76
N PRO A 303 19.76 29.63 -9.82
CA PRO A 303 19.04 29.09 -8.68
C PRO A 303 18.65 30.16 -7.65
N ALA A 304 17.41 30.15 -7.21
CA ALA A 304 16.89 30.97 -6.12
C ALA A 304 16.72 30.12 -4.87
N THR A 305 17.15 30.64 -3.72
CA THR A 305 17.03 29.97 -2.42
C THR A 305 16.12 30.76 -1.49
N GLY A 306 15.40 30.04 -0.64
CA GLY A 306 14.48 30.64 0.32
C GLY A 306 14.07 29.64 1.40
N SER A 307 13.24 30.11 2.33
CA SER A 307 12.79 29.32 3.46
C SER A 307 11.40 29.74 3.92
N PHE A 308 10.57 28.76 4.27
CA PHE A 308 9.31 28.98 4.99
C PHE A 308 9.42 28.49 6.43
N THR A 309 8.53 29.02 7.28
CA THR A 309 8.24 28.44 8.59
C THR A 309 6.79 28.03 8.68
N ASP A 310 6.49 26.95 9.39
CA ASP A 310 5.12 26.53 9.69
C ASP A 310 5.01 25.95 11.10
N ALA A 311 3.84 26.09 11.71
CA ALA A 311 3.52 25.51 13.02
C ALA A 311 2.06 25.06 13.04
N SER A 312 1.76 24.00 13.80
CA SER A 312 0.40 23.47 13.97
C SER A 312 0.09 23.21 15.43
N SER A 313 -1.10 23.63 15.87
CA SER A 313 -1.67 23.29 17.18
C SER A 313 -2.31 21.90 17.21
N ASN A 314 -2.47 21.27 16.05
CA ASN A 314 -3.02 19.94 15.91
C ASN A 314 -1.88 18.92 15.83
N ALA A 315 -1.96 17.92 16.70
CA ALA A 315 -1.06 16.79 16.68
C ALA A 315 -1.45 15.79 15.58
N GLY A 316 -0.45 15.15 15.00
CA GLY A 316 -0.64 14.19 13.93
C GLY A 316 0.60 14.10 13.04
N LYS A 317 0.48 13.29 12.00
CA LYS A 317 1.47 13.23 10.93
C LYS A 317 1.08 14.20 9.83
N TYR A 318 2.06 15.00 9.42
CA TYR A 318 1.92 15.97 8.34
C TYR A 318 2.95 15.67 7.27
N TRP A 319 2.59 15.86 6.02
CA TRP A 319 3.53 15.81 4.90
C TRP A 319 3.65 17.20 4.31
N TYR A 320 4.89 17.67 4.17
CA TYR A 320 5.22 18.97 3.60
C TYR A 320 5.83 18.80 2.21
N GLY A 321 5.49 19.73 1.33
CA GLY A 321 5.97 19.83 -0.05
C GLY A 321 6.05 21.29 -0.48
N ILE A 322 6.59 21.55 -1.67
CA ILE A 322 6.58 22.88 -2.28
C ILE A 322 6.19 22.78 -3.74
N HIS A 323 5.51 23.81 -4.24
CA HIS A 323 5.36 24.00 -5.69
C HIS A 323 6.15 25.24 -6.11
N VAL A 324 6.84 25.16 -7.24
CA VAL A 324 7.48 26.30 -7.90
C VAL A 324 6.82 26.56 -9.24
N ALA A 325 6.58 27.82 -9.58
CA ALA A 325 6.02 28.21 -10.87
C ALA A 325 6.86 29.30 -11.53
N ASP A 326 6.85 29.35 -12.87
CA ASP A 326 7.51 30.34 -13.71
C ASP A 326 6.52 31.43 -14.21
N ASN A 327 7.00 32.35 -15.04
CA ASN A 327 6.19 33.45 -15.58
C ASN A 327 5.27 33.04 -16.74
N ALA A 328 5.54 31.92 -17.40
CA ALA A 328 4.70 31.34 -18.46
C ALA A 328 3.54 30.50 -17.89
N GLY A 329 3.56 30.20 -16.59
CA GLY A 329 2.55 29.39 -15.91
C GLY A 329 2.91 27.91 -15.82
N ASN A 330 4.12 27.53 -16.25
CA ASN A 330 4.69 26.21 -15.99
C ASN A 330 4.99 26.11 -14.49
N TRP A 331 4.81 24.91 -13.94
CA TRP A 331 5.03 24.68 -12.53
C TRP A 331 5.55 23.28 -12.27
N ASN A 332 6.10 23.07 -11.09
CA ASN A 332 6.60 21.79 -10.65
C ASN A 332 6.46 21.65 -9.13
N ASP A 333 6.46 20.42 -8.61
CA ASP A 333 6.40 20.13 -7.18
C ASP A 333 7.77 19.73 -6.61
N GLU A 334 7.85 19.45 -5.31
CA GLU A 334 9.09 19.04 -4.65
C GLU A 334 9.68 17.73 -5.21
N ARG A 335 8.85 16.92 -5.88
CA ARG A 335 9.26 15.69 -6.56
C ARG A 335 9.77 15.95 -7.95
N ASN A 336 9.65 17.18 -8.45
CA ASN A 336 9.82 17.51 -9.85
C ASN A 336 8.87 16.72 -10.78
N SER A 337 7.65 16.43 -10.31
CA SER A 337 6.73 15.51 -10.98
C SER A 337 6.34 15.93 -12.40
N ASN A 338 6.30 17.24 -12.68
CA ASN A 338 5.99 17.74 -14.02
C ASN A 338 7.21 17.68 -14.95
N SER A 339 8.44 17.66 -14.43
CA SER A 339 9.68 17.50 -15.22
C SER A 339 10.22 16.07 -15.18
N ASN A 340 9.34 15.07 -15.04
CA ASN A 340 9.70 13.65 -14.95
C ASN A 340 10.73 13.37 -13.83
N ASN A 341 10.56 14.05 -12.70
CA ASN A 341 11.41 13.98 -11.51
C ASN A 341 12.87 14.44 -11.73
N GLN A 342 13.16 15.20 -12.79
CA GLN A 342 14.49 15.80 -13.05
C GLN A 342 14.62 17.19 -12.42
N PRO A 343 15.78 17.62 -11.89
CA PRO A 343 17.10 16.95 -11.87
C PRO A 343 17.27 15.85 -10.80
N GLY A 344 16.24 15.65 -9.99
CA GLY A 344 16.11 14.63 -8.95
C GLY A 344 14.86 14.92 -8.14
N GLY A 345 14.16 13.90 -7.66
CA GLY A 345 12.93 14.07 -6.89
C GLY A 345 13.19 14.08 -5.38
N TYR A 346 12.62 15.03 -4.66
CA TYR A 346 12.44 14.92 -3.22
C TYR A 346 11.08 14.29 -2.96
N ILE A 347 10.96 13.45 -1.93
CA ILE A 347 9.64 13.04 -1.46
C ILE A 347 9.13 14.07 -0.44
N PRO A 348 7.81 14.25 -0.33
CA PRO A 348 7.20 14.90 0.79
C PRO A 348 7.83 14.45 2.10
N VAL A 349 8.20 15.42 2.92
CA VAL A 349 8.81 15.10 4.20
C VAL A 349 7.70 14.93 5.23
N GLU A 350 7.65 13.74 5.81
CA GLU A 350 6.81 13.45 6.96
C GLU A 350 7.37 14.16 8.19
N VAL A 351 6.52 14.93 8.87
CA VAL A 351 6.79 15.56 10.16
C VAL A 351 5.78 15.02 11.16
N GLU A 352 6.29 14.47 12.26
CA GLU A 352 5.46 14.04 13.38
C GLU A 352 5.29 15.20 14.37
N ILE A 353 4.09 15.79 14.39
CA ILE A 353 3.71 16.78 15.40
C ILE A 353 3.11 16.02 16.58
N LYS A 354 3.94 15.85 17.60
CA LYS A 354 3.53 15.18 18.83
C LYS A 354 2.62 16.12 19.59
N ARG A 355 1.46 15.60 19.97
CA ARG A 355 0.65 16.26 20.98
C ARG A 355 1.57 16.48 22.17
N ILE A 356 1.67 17.71 22.64
CA ILE A 356 2.02 17.90 24.04
C ILE A 356 0.87 17.24 24.78
N LEU A 357 1.05 15.96 25.15
CA LEU A 357 0.28 15.43 26.25
C LEU A 357 0.58 16.40 27.37
N PRO A 358 -0.44 17.08 27.92
CA PRO A 358 -0.21 17.75 29.17
C PRO A 358 0.49 16.72 30.06
N PRO A 359 1.56 17.08 30.80
CA PRO A 359 2.21 16.20 31.77
C PRO A 359 1.24 15.52 32.75
N GLU A 360 -0.04 15.87 32.69
CA GLU A 360 -1.16 15.53 33.55
C GLU A 360 -1.95 14.27 33.12
N GLN A 361 -1.74 13.67 31.93
CA GLN A 361 -2.55 12.50 31.50
C GLN A 361 -2.00 11.11 31.86
N LYS A 362 -0.70 10.98 32.15
CA LYS A 362 -0.11 9.71 32.62
C LYS A 362 0.05 9.79 34.12
N LEU A 363 -0.77 9.05 34.85
CA LEU A 363 -0.85 9.14 36.30
C LEU A 363 0.06 8.13 36.98
N ILE A 364 0.09 6.88 36.51
CA ILE A 364 0.93 5.82 37.06
C ILE A 364 1.54 4.97 35.94
N ASP A 365 2.84 4.70 36.04
CA ASP A 365 3.54 3.67 35.26
C ASP A 365 4.67 3.11 36.10
N ASN A 366 4.32 2.13 36.93
CA ASN A 366 5.20 1.54 37.93
C ASN A 366 5.44 0.06 37.62
N TYR A 367 6.71 -0.30 37.56
CA TYR A 367 7.21 -1.66 37.33
C TYR A 367 7.86 -2.26 38.58
N THR A 368 7.71 -1.59 39.73
CA THR A 368 8.27 -2.03 41.01
C THR A 368 7.32 -3.03 41.64
N GLU A 369 7.87 -4.14 42.12
CA GLU A 369 7.11 -5.14 42.86
C GLU A 369 6.61 -4.58 44.20
N ILE A 370 5.31 -4.71 44.41
CA ILE A 370 4.64 -4.39 45.66
C ILE A 370 3.89 -5.62 46.18
N THR A 371 3.94 -5.83 47.49
CA THR A 371 3.15 -6.86 48.16
C THR A 371 1.99 -6.20 48.89
N ILE A 372 0.78 -6.65 48.61
CA ILE A 372 -0.44 -6.13 49.23
C ILE A 372 -1.15 -7.27 49.99
N PRO A 373 -1.38 -7.13 51.30
CA PRO A 373 -2.19 -8.08 52.07
C PRO A 373 -3.65 -8.11 51.59
N SER A 374 -4.28 -9.27 51.64
CA SER A 374 -5.72 -9.38 51.39
C SER A 374 -6.53 -8.52 52.37
N ARG A 375 -7.69 -8.02 51.90
CA ARG A 375 -8.55 -7.04 52.58
C ARG A 375 -7.97 -5.63 52.69
N THR A 376 -6.90 -5.36 51.96
CA THR A 376 -6.38 -4.01 51.74
C THR A 376 -6.54 -3.63 50.27
N SER A 377 -5.91 -2.54 49.87
CA SER A 377 -6.17 -1.86 48.61
C SER A 377 -4.90 -1.29 48.00
N LEU A 378 -4.80 -1.36 46.68
CA LEU A 378 -3.88 -0.53 45.92
C LEU A 378 -4.52 0.84 45.69
N LYS A 379 -3.91 1.90 46.24
CA LYS A 379 -4.30 3.27 45.94
C LYS A 379 -3.84 3.64 44.53
N LEU A 380 -4.74 4.24 43.77
CA LEU A 380 -4.54 4.73 42.42
C LEU A 380 -4.83 6.24 42.42
N GLU A 381 -4.55 6.93 41.31
CA GLU A 381 -4.80 8.37 41.18
C GLU A 381 -6.28 8.65 40.84
N GLU A 382 -6.72 9.90 40.89
CA GLU A 382 -8.09 10.34 40.55
C GLU A 382 -9.20 9.62 41.35
N GLY A 383 -8.92 9.32 42.62
CA GLY A 383 -9.88 8.69 43.53
C GLY A 383 -10.11 7.20 43.26
N TYR A 384 -9.34 6.59 42.36
CA TYR A 384 -9.41 5.16 42.12
C TYR A 384 -8.74 4.34 43.23
N GLU A 385 -9.30 3.18 43.51
CA GLU A 385 -8.77 2.25 44.51
C GLU A 385 -9.14 0.82 44.15
N LEU A 386 -8.14 -0.07 44.03
CA LEU A 386 -8.34 -1.48 43.73
C LEU A 386 -8.22 -2.31 45.01
N ALA A 387 -9.36 -2.73 45.56
CA ALA A 387 -9.44 -3.52 46.78
C ALA A 387 -9.31 -5.02 46.48
N ILE A 388 -8.45 -5.71 47.24
CA ILE A 388 -8.31 -7.17 47.19
C ILE A 388 -9.23 -7.77 48.25
N LYS A 389 -10.44 -8.20 47.87
CA LYS A 389 -11.46 -8.64 48.84
C LYS A 389 -11.18 -10.01 49.42
N SER A 390 -10.77 -10.95 48.57
CA SER A 390 -10.43 -12.30 48.97
C SER A 390 -9.41 -12.92 48.02
N VAL A 391 -8.64 -13.85 48.56
CA VAL A 391 -7.65 -14.64 47.82
C VAL A 391 -7.88 -16.10 48.20
N ASP A 392 -8.19 -16.94 47.21
CA ASP A 392 -8.28 -18.39 47.34
C ASP A 392 -6.96 -19.01 46.87
N MET A 393 -6.20 -19.50 47.85
CA MET A 393 -4.89 -20.12 47.66
C MET A 393 -4.97 -21.50 46.99
N ILE A 394 -6.12 -22.18 47.05
CA ILE A 394 -6.30 -23.52 46.48
C ILE A 394 -6.56 -23.39 44.97
N SER A 395 -7.44 -22.46 44.58
CA SER A 395 -7.75 -22.22 43.16
C SER A 395 -6.85 -21.17 42.49
N ASN A 396 -5.96 -20.54 43.25
CA ASN A 396 -5.06 -19.45 42.83
C ASN A 396 -5.81 -18.28 42.18
N LYS A 397 -6.93 -17.88 42.80
CA LYS A 397 -7.82 -16.82 42.33
C LYS A 397 -7.96 -15.73 43.39
N ALA A 398 -8.04 -14.48 42.95
CA ALA A 398 -8.39 -13.35 43.80
C ALA A 398 -9.62 -12.62 43.26
N TYR A 399 -10.52 -12.24 44.15
CA TYR A 399 -11.65 -11.36 43.83
C TYR A 399 -11.27 -9.92 44.16
N VAL A 400 -11.31 -9.05 43.15
CA VAL A 400 -10.93 -7.64 43.24
C VAL A 400 -12.11 -6.74 42.89
N GLU A 401 -12.16 -5.59 43.57
CA GLU A 401 -13.16 -4.55 43.35
C GLU A 401 -12.45 -3.22 43.12
N LEU A 402 -12.77 -2.55 42.02
CA LEU A 402 -12.31 -1.20 41.73
C LEU A 402 -13.39 -0.21 42.15
N SER A 403 -13.02 0.77 42.97
CA SER A 403 -13.87 1.91 43.30
C SER A 403 -13.28 3.21 42.78
N LYS A 404 -14.14 4.17 42.42
CA LYS A 404 -13.80 5.58 42.20
C LYS A 404 -14.54 6.44 43.22
N ASP A 405 -13.82 7.25 43.99
CA ASP A 405 -14.39 8.11 45.04
C ASP A 405 -15.27 7.33 46.04
N GLY A 406 -14.87 6.11 46.35
CA GLY A 406 -15.58 5.18 47.24
C GLY A 406 -16.79 4.46 46.62
N GLN A 407 -17.16 4.73 45.37
CA GLN A 407 -18.22 4.01 44.67
C GLN A 407 -17.65 2.86 43.84
N LEU A 408 -18.24 1.68 43.95
CA LEU A 408 -17.84 0.51 43.16
C LEU A 408 -18.14 0.75 41.67
N VAL A 409 -17.10 0.67 40.83
CA VAL A 409 -17.22 0.88 39.37
C VAL A 409 -16.97 -0.40 38.56
N ASP A 410 -16.22 -1.36 39.11
CA ASP A 410 -15.97 -2.65 38.46
C ASP A 410 -15.56 -3.73 39.48
N SER A 411 -15.76 -5.00 39.13
CA SER A 411 -15.26 -6.13 39.91
C SER A 411 -14.91 -7.32 39.02
N LYS A 412 -13.88 -8.06 39.41
CA LYS A 412 -13.37 -9.17 38.59
C LYS A 412 -12.70 -10.24 39.45
N VAL A 413 -12.72 -11.47 38.95
CA VAL A 413 -11.84 -12.55 39.44
C VAL A 413 -10.60 -12.60 38.56
N VAL A 414 -9.44 -12.38 39.18
CA VAL A 414 -8.12 -12.57 38.55
C VAL A 414 -7.56 -13.92 38.98
N SER A 415 -6.78 -14.55 38.10
CA SER A 415 -6.19 -15.85 38.37
C SER A 415 -4.75 -15.88 37.88
N VAL A 416 -3.84 -16.24 38.77
CA VAL A 416 -2.43 -16.44 38.44
C VAL A 416 -2.23 -17.91 38.09
N SER A 417 -1.49 -18.22 37.02
CA SER A 417 -1.09 -19.59 36.72
C SER A 417 0.32 -19.87 37.23
N LYS A 418 0.50 -20.97 37.94
CA LYS A 418 1.83 -21.44 38.38
C LYS A 418 2.54 -22.30 37.34
N ASP A 419 1.82 -22.76 36.31
CA ASP A 419 2.33 -23.65 35.26
C ASP A 419 2.34 -23.01 33.85
N GLY A 420 1.94 -21.74 33.75
CA GLY A 420 1.94 -20.98 32.50
C GLY A 420 0.77 -21.28 31.56
N THR A 421 -0.23 -22.07 31.98
CA THR A 421 -1.43 -22.33 31.18
C THR A 421 -2.61 -21.43 31.60
N THR A 422 -3.28 -20.82 30.61
CA THR A 422 -4.44 -19.90 30.70
C THR A 422 -4.63 -19.15 32.02
N ALA A 423 -3.80 -18.13 32.27
CA ALA A 423 -3.98 -17.16 33.35
C ALA A 423 -4.78 -15.92 32.88
N ASN A 424 -5.55 -15.32 33.78
CA ASN A 424 -6.12 -13.97 33.65
C ASN A 424 -5.50 -13.14 34.78
N ASP A 425 -4.18 -13.06 34.73
CA ASP A 425 -3.29 -12.45 35.74
C ASP A 425 -3.34 -10.93 35.72
N THR A 426 -3.89 -10.33 34.66
CA THR A 426 -3.99 -8.88 34.52
C THR A 426 -5.44 -8.41 34.66
N TYR A 427 -5.66 -7.55 35.64
CA TYR A 427 -6.88 -6.76 35.76
C TYR A 427 -6.81 -5.59 34.78
N TYR A 428 -7.88 -5.40 34.00
CA TYR A 428 -8.02 -4.28 33.07
C TYR A 428 -9.35 -3.60 33.34
N TYR A 429 -9.33 -2.30 33.56
CA TYR A 429 -10.52 -1.47 33.58
C TYR A 429 -10.54 -0.60 32.33
N LYS A 430 -11.68 -0.65 31.60
CA LYS A 430 -11.87 0.07 30.34
C LYS A 430 -13.05 1.01 30.43
N LYS A 431 -12.87 2.23 29.95
CA LYS A 431 -13.91 3.28 29.93
C LYS A 431 -13.97 3.94 28.54
N ASP A 432 -15.11 4.52 28.23
CA ASP A 432 -15.21 5.43 27.08
C ASP A 432 -14.66 6.81 27.50
N ILE A 433 -13.69 7.33 26.74
CA ILE A 433 -13.12 8.66 26.95
C ILE A 433 -13.35 9.48 25.68
N GLY A 434 -14.13 10.56 25.80
CA GLY A 434 -14.53 11.37 24.65
C GLY A 434 -15.19 10.54 23.56
N ASN A 435 -14.58 10.54 22.35
CA ASN A 435 -15.05 9.76 21.20
C ASN A 435 -14.47 8.34 21.13
N ARG A 436 -13.52 7.98 22.01
CA ARG A 436 -12.86 6.68 22.00
C ARG A 436 -13.61 5.70 22.90
N LYS A 437 -13.94 4.54 22.34
CA LYS A 437 -14.66 3.47 23.04
C LYS A 437 -13.71 2.44 23.64
N LYS A 438 -14.03 1.95 24.85
CA LYS A 438 -13.29 0.86 25.54
C LYS A 438 -11.78 1.10 25.69
N VAL A 439 -11.38 2.32 26.06
CA VAL A 439 -9.98 2.67 26.37
C VAL A 439 -9.57 2.02 27.69
N THR A 440 -8.46 1.30 27.73
CA THR A 440 -7.88 0.78 28.99
C THR A 440 -7.31 1.95 29.79
N ILE A 441 -7.92 2.23 30.94
CA ILE A 441 -7.50 3.34 31.81
C ILE A 441 -6.72 2.87 33.03
N ILE A 442 -6.93 1.62 33.46
CA ILE A 442 -6.16 0.97 34.53
C ILE A 442 -5.77 -0.44 34.07
N ALA A 443 -4.51 -0.81 34.27
CA ALA A 443 -4.02 -2.17 34.14
C ALA A 443 -3.16 -2.55 35.36
N VAL A 444 -3.48 -3.67 36.00
CA VAL A 444 -2.76 -4.19 37.17
C VAL A 444 -2.42 -5.65 36.94
N HIS A 445 -1.13 -5.98 36.85
CA HIS A 445 -0.67 -7.36 36.69
C HIS A 445 -0.37 -7.97 38.07
N PHE A 446 -0.96 -9.14 38.32
CA PHE A 446 -0.77 -9.92 39.53
C PHE A 446 0.25 -11.02 39.24
N ARG A 447 1.41 -10.93 39.91
CA ARG A 447 2.51 -11.88 39.72
C ARG A 447 2.29 -13.19 40.48
N ASP A 448 1.85 -13.10 41.73
CA ASP A 448 1.71 -14.28 42.61
C ASP A 448 0.72 -14.04 43.75
N PHE A 449 0.15 -15.14 44.26
CA PHE A 449 -0.67 -15.17 45.46
C PHE A 449 -0.02 -16.11 46.48
N PHE A 450 0.16 -15.62 47.71
CA PHE A 450 0.93 -16.33 48.73
C PHE A 450 0.45 -15.98 50.14
N GLN A 451 0.84 -16.79 51.13
CA GLN A 451 0.60 -16.47 52.53
C GLN A 451 1.88 -15.90 53.15
N LYS A 452 1.75 -14.77 53.84
CA LYS A 452 2.83 -14.12 54.60
C LYS A 452 2.33 -13.79 55.99
N ASP A 453 3.07 -14.21 57.02
CA ASP A 453 2.75 -13.97 58.42
C ASP A 453 1.31 -14.38 58.82
N GLY A 454 0.80 -15.47 58.23
CA GLY A 454 -0.55 -15.98 58.47
C GLY A 454 -1.66 -15.30 57.66
N HIS A 455 -1.35 -14.27 56.87
CA HIS A 455 -2.30 -13.54 56.04
C HIS A 455 -2.09 -13.82 54.54
N ASN A 456 -3.18 -14.04 53.80
CA ASN A 456 -3.10 -14.14 52.34
C ASN A 456 -2.70 -12.78 51.77
N SER A 457 -1.80 -12.77 50.81
CA SER A 457 -1.21 -11.59 50.17
C SER A 457 -1.08 -11.81 48.67
N VAL A 458 -0.97 -10.72 47.93
CA VAL A 458 -0.71 -10.72 46.48
C VAL A 458 0.54 -9.92 46.16
N THR A 459 1.29 -10.35 45.14
CA THR A 459 2.38 -9.57 44.54
C THR A 459 1.87 -8.94 43.25
N ILE A 460 2.06 -7.63 43.11
CA ILE A 460 1.81 -6.86 41.89
C ILE A 460 3.15 -6.31 41.43
N ASP A 461 3.49 -6.49 40.16
CA ASP A 461 4.76 -6.06 39.58
C ASP A 461 4.57 -5.04 38.44
N ARG A 462 3.32 -4.78 38.04
CA ARG A 462 3.00 -3.76 37.06
C ARG A 462 1.68 -3.06 37.37
N VAL A 463 1.74 -1.73 37.45
CA VAL A 463 0.58 -0.85 37.55
C VAL A 463 0.69 0.23 36.49
N MET A 464 -0.33 0.35 35.66
CA MET A 464 -0.47 1.43 34.70
C MET A 464 -1.82 2.11 34.90
N GLN A 465 -1.80 3.44 34.94
CA GLN A 465 -3.00 4.28 34.95
C GLN A 465 -2.78 5.51 34.07
N ILE A 466 -3.80 5.82 33.29
CA ILE A 466 -3.95 7.11 32.60
C ILE A 466 -5.17 7.84 33.17
N SER A 467 -5.16 9.17 33.03
CA SER A 467 -6.27 10.02 33.43
C SER A 467 -7.57 9.63 32.72
N ASP A 468 -8.67 9.63 33.48
CA ASP A 468 -10.01 9.37 32.96
C ASP A 468 -10.86 10.63 32.78
N GLU A 469 -10.23 11.81 32.90
CA GLU A 469 -10.78 13.15 32.69
C GLU A 469 -10.67 13.66 31.24
#